data_AF-A0A2G6IHA4-F1
#
_entry.id   AF-A0A2G6IHA4-F1
#
_cell.length_a   1.000
_cell.length_b   1.000
_cell.length_c   1.000
_cell.angle_alpha   90.00
_cell.angle_beta   90.00
_cell.angle_gamma   90.00
#
_symmetry.space_group_name_H-M   'P 1'
#
loop_
_entity.id
_entity.type
_entity.pdbx_description
1 polymer ?
#
loop_
_entity_poly.entity_id
_entity_poly.type
_entity_poly.pdbx_seq_one_letter_code
_entity_poly.pdbx_strand_id
1 'polypeptide(L)' 'MSYSSFFAPGMIVRHPKCPEWGEGQVQSVIGSKVTVMFRDVGKQVVDTAHVELDLVSV' A
#
# COMPACT_ATOMS: atom_id res chain seq x y z
N MET A 1 -8.22 9.91 -19.12
CA MET A 1 -7.93 8.52 -18.70
C MET A 1 -7.68 8.55 -17.21
N SER A 2 -8.71 8.25 -16.42
CA SER A 2 -8.63 8.26 -14.97
C SER A 2 -8.04 6.91 -14.54
N TYR A 3 -6.77 6.89 -14.13
CA TYR A 3 -6.25 5.75 -13.38
C TYR A 3 -6.98 5.76 -12.04
N SER A 4 -8.06 4.99 -11.95
CA SER A 4 -8.66 4.64 -10.66
C SER A 4 -7.56 3.95 -9.86
N SER A 5 -6.95 4.68 -8.91
CA SER A 5 -6.05 4.07 -7.95
C SER A 5 -6.80 2.94 -7.27
N PHE A 6 -6.31 1.72 -7.41
CA PHE A 6 -6.90 0.54 -6.78
C PHE A 6 -6.93 0.65 -5.25
N PHE A 7 -6.08 1.51 -4.69
CA PHE A 7 -5.96 1.76 -3.27
C PHE A 7 -6.61 3.08 -2.88
N ALA A 8 -7.22 3.09 -1.70
CA ALA A 8 -7.74 4.28 -1.05
C ALA A 8 -7.23 4.35 0.40
N PRO A 9 -7.12 5.56 0.98
CA PRO A 9 -6.85 5.70 2.41
C PRO A 9 -7.80 4.86 3.26
N GLY A 10 -7.26 4.16 4.25
CA GLY A 10 -8.02 3.27 5.14
C GLY A 10 -7.84 1.78 4.82
N MET A 11 -7.60 1.42 3.56
CA MET A 11 -7.42 0.02 3.15
C MET A 11 -6.23 -0.63 3.83
N ILE A 12 -6.36 -1.91 4.18
CA ILE A 12 -5.30 -2.73 4.77
C ILE A 12 -4.65 -3.58 3.69
N VAL A 13 -3.33 -3.49 3.61
CA VAL A 13 -2.50 -4.10 2.56
C VAL A 13 -1.30 -4.83 3.15
N ARG A 14 -0.73 -5.76 2.39
CA ARG A 14 0.54 -6.42 2.70
C ARG A 14 1.51 -6.26 1.53
N HIS A 15 2.80 -6.12 1.87
CA HIS A 15 3.85 -6.10 0.85
C HIS A 15 4.32 -7.54 0.54
N PRO A 16 4.10 -8.08 -0.68
CA PRO A 16 4.36 -9.49 -0.98
C PRO A 16 5.84 -9.85 -0.89
N LYS A 17 6.73 -8.90 -1.20
CA LYS A 17 8.19 -9.10 -1.14
C LYS A 17 8.79 -8.84 0.24
N CYS A 18 8.01 -8.26 1.17
CA CYS A 18 8.47 -7.90 2.51
C CYS A 18 7.44 -8.35 3.54
N PRO A 19 7.22 -9.66 3.68
CA PRO A 19 6.20 -10.20 4.58
C PRO A 19 6.45 -9.85 6.05
N GLU A 20 7.71 -9.54 6.40
CA GLU A 20 8.18 -9.14 7.73
C GLU A 20 7.78 -7.72 8.14
N TRP A 21 7.30 -6.89 7.21
CA TRP A 21 6.81 -5.55 7.51
C TRP A 21 5.44 -5.56 8.21
N GLY A 22 4.78 -6.72 8.19
CA GLY A 22 3.42 -6.90 8.67
C GLY A 22 2.37 -6.32 7.72
N GLU A 23 1.13 -6.31 8.20
CA GLU A 23 0.06 -5.57 7.55
C GLU A 23 0.28 -4.07 7.71
N GLY A 24 -0.15 -3.31 6.71
CA GLY A 24 -0.07 -1.86 6.72
C GLY A 24 -1.36 -1.22 6.27
N GLN A 25 -1.61 0.00 6.77
CA GLN A 25 -2.77 0.78 6.38
C GLN A 25 -2.37 1.84 5.36
N VAL A 26 -3.09 1.93 4.25
CA VAL A 26 -2.92 3.00 3.26
C VAL A 26 -3.31 4.33 3.91
N GLN A 27 -2.38 5.29 3.92
CA GLN A 27 -2.63 6.66 4.39
C GLN A 27 -2.94 7.63 3.25
N SER A 28 -2.28 7.46 2.10
CA SER A 28 -2.49 8.32 0.93
C SER A 28 -2.08 7.63 -0.36
N VAL A 29 -2.66 8.08 -1.47
CA VAL A 29 -2.33 7.60 -2.82
C VAL A 29 -2.15 8.80 -3.74
N ILE A 30 -1.02 8.85 -4.43
CA ILE A 30 -0.65 9.91 -5.38
C ILE A 30 -0.11 9.24 -6.64
N GLY A 31 -0.95 9.13 -7.67
CA GLY A 31 -0.60 8.38 -8.88
C GLY A 31 -0.39 6.90 -8.54
N SER A 32 0.77 6.34 -8.89
CA SER A 32 1.17 4.97 -8.53
C SER A 32 1.80 4.88 -7.14
N LYS A 33 2.07 5.99 -6.46
CA LYS A 33 2.72 5.98 -5.15
C LYS A 33 1.69 5.89 -4.04
N VAL A 34 1.75 4.80 -3.29
CA VAL A 34 0.89 4.52 -2.14
C VAL A 34 1.72 4.67 -0.87
N THR A 35 1.33 5.57 0.01
CA THR A 35 1.94 5.67 1.34
C THR A 35 1.20 4.74 2.28
N VAL A 36 1.92 3.79 2.87
CA VAL A 36 1.39 2.78 3.78
C VAL A 36 2.10 2.89 5.12
N MET A 37 1.35 2.85 6.22
CA MET A 37 1.89 2.69 7.56
C MET A 37 1.91 1.21 7.91
N PHE A 38 3.06 0.56 7.74
CA PHE A 38 3.27 -0.85 8.09
C PHE A 38 3.53 -1.01 9.59
N ARG A 39 3.05 -2.13 10.16
CA ARG A 39 3.13 -2.39 11.60
C ARG A 39 4.56 -2.43 12.14
N ASP A 40 5.47 -3.09 11.44
CA ASP A 40 6.79 -3.42 11.99
C ASP A 40 7.90 -2.47 11.53
N VAL A 41 7.72 -1.80 10.39
CA VAL A 41 8.72 -0.88 9.81
C VAL A 41 8.26 0.57 9.70
N GLY A 42 7.01 0.86 10.06
CA GLY A 42 6.43 2.19 9.98
C GLY A 42 6.07 2.63 8.57
N LYS A 43 6.19 3.94 8.31
CA LYS A 43 5.69 4.57 7.07
C LYS A 43 6.62 4.26 5.90
N GLN A 44 6.08 3.62 4.86
CA GLN A 44 6.76 3.38 3.60
C GLN A 44 5.95 3.88 2.41
N VAL A 45 6.65 4.33 1.37
CA VAL A 45 6.04 4.68 0.08
C VAL A 45 6.32 3.55 -0.89
N VAL A 46 5.26 2.93 -1.38
CA VAL A 46 5.32 1.82 -2.33
C VAL A 46 4.89 2.33 -3.70
N ASP A 47 5.67 1.99 -4.73
CA ASP A 47 5.32 2.30 -6.11
C ASP A 47 4.57 1.13 -6.75
N THR A 48 3.25 1.25 -6.85
CA THR A 48 2.37 0.19 -7.35
C THR A 48 2.44 0.00 -8.85
N ALA A 49 3.22 0.82 -9.56
CA ALA A 49 3.61 0.53 -10.95
C ALA A 49 4.66 -0.59 -11.04
N HIS A 50 5.38 -0.87 -9.96
CA HIS A 50 6.45 -1.87 -9.91
C HIS A 50 6.16 -3.03 -8.94
N VAL A 51 5.36 -2.79 -7.90
CA VAL A 51 4.99 -3.79 -6.91
C VAL A 51 3.51 -3.69 -6.56
N GLU A 52 2.75 -4.70 -6.94
CA GLU A 52 1.34 -4.80 -6.53
C GLU A 52 1.27 -5.21 -5.05
N LEU A 53 0.48 -4.48 -4.26
CA LEU A 53 0.25 -4.79 -2.84
C LEU A 53 -0.94 -5.76 -2.72
N ASP A 54 -0.83 -6.72 -1.81
CA ASP A 54 -1.93 -7.65 -1.54
C ASP A 54 -2.98 -6.94 -0.67
N LEU A 55 -4.21 -6.85 -1.17
CA LEU A 55 -5.33 -6.31 -0.40
C LEU A 55 -5.78 -7.35 0.65
N VAL A 56 -5.77 -6.95 1.92
CA VAL A 56 -6.19 -7.79 3.04
C VAL A 56 -7.62 -7.45 3.45
N SER A 57 -7.93 -6.15 3.55
CA SER A 57 -9.24 -5.65 3.96
C SER A 57 -9.47 -4.22 3.44
N VAL A 58 -10.74 -3.81 3.33
CA VAL A 58 -11.17 -2.48 2.86
C VAL A 58 -11.79 -1.65 3.97
#